data_AF-A0A948QPE7-F1
#
_entry.id   AF-A0A948QPE7-F1
#
_cell.length_a   1.000
_cell.length_b   1.000
_cell.length_c   1.000
_cell.angle_alpha   90.00
_cell.angle_beta   90.00
_cell.angle_gamma   90.00
#
_symmetry.space_group_name_H-M   'P 1'
#
loop_
_entity.id
_entity.type
_entity.pdbx_description
1 polymer ?
#
loop_
_entity_poly.entity_id
_entity_poly.type
_entity_poly.pdbx_seq_one_letter_code
_entity_poly.pdbx_strand_id
1 'polypeptide(L)'
;MFRKTILFVLAILLLCGGTCVPADGATADKTDTAEGRADKTYDQLKLLLDILAYTQQNYVDEIDTQKLIYSAASGMLRPLDPFSQFMEPRIFNEMKIETEGK
;
A
#
# COMPACT_ATOMS: atom_id res chain seq x y z
N MET A 1 16.38 39.50 -13.05
CA MET A 1 16.20 38.50 -14.13
C MET A 1 15.19 37.40 -13.78
N PHE A 2 15.21 36.82 -12.57
CA PHE A 2 14.35 35.67 -12.19
C PHE A 2 12.83 35.85 -12.28
N ARG A 3 12.29 37.07 -12.06
CA ARG A 3 10.84 37.32 -12.15
C ARG A 3 10.29 37.21 -13.59
N LYS A 4 11.13 37.48 -14.60
CA LYS A 4 10.75 37.35 -16.02
C LYS A 4 10.81 35.89 -16.50
N THR A 5 11.75 35.11 -15.96
CA THR A 5 11.91 33.68 -16.29
C THR A 5 10.74 32.84 -15.74
N ILE A 6 10.27 33.13 -14.51
CA ILE A 6 9.10 32.46 -13.92
C ILE A 6 7.82 32.75 -14.71
N LEU A 7 7.64 34.00 -15.16
CA LEU A 7 6.48 34.39 -15.98
C LEU A 7 6.47 33.71 -17.36
N PHE A 8 7.64 33.50 -17.97
CA PHE A 8 7.77 32.79 -19.25
C PHE A 8 7.46 31.29 -19.14
N VAL A 9 7.93 30.63 -18.07
CA VAL A 9 7.68 29.20 -17.83
C VAL A 9 6.20 28.93 -17.52
N LEU A 10 5.54 29.82 -16.78
CA LEU A 10 4.12 29.69 -16.45
C LEU A 10 3.21 29.93 -17.67
N ALA A 11 3.63 30.79 -18.61
CA ALA A 11 2.92 31.02 -19.87
C ALA A 11 3.03 29.84 -20.85
N ILE A 12 4.16 29.12 -20.87
CA ILE A 12 4.35 27.92 -21.72
C ILE A 12 3.57 26.72 -21.17
N LEU A 13 3.43 26.60 -19.84
CA LEU A 13 2.63 25.54 -19.20
C LEU A 13 1.13 25.70 -19.48
N LEU A 14 0.63 26.93 -19.62
CA LEU A 14 -0.80 27.22 -19.78
C LEU A 14 -1.27 27.11 -21.25
N LEU A 15 -0.36 27.20 -22.23
CA LEU A 15 -0.71 27.16 -23.66
C LEU A 15 -0.70 25.75 -24.29
N CYS A 16 -0.22 24.72 -23.58
CA CYS A 16 -0.08 23.34 -24.11
C CYS A 16 -1.01 22.31 -23.44
N GLY A 17 -1.74 22.68 -22.38
CA GLY A 17 -2.56 21.76 -21.60
C GLY A 17 -4.00 21.57 -22.09
N GLY A 18 -4.41 22.25 -23.15
CA GLY A 18 -5.79 22.24 -23.62
C GLY A 18 -5.89 22.22 -25.14
N THR A 19 -5.73 21.03 -25.74
CA THR A 19 -6.58 20.48 -26.82
C THR A 19 -5.95 19.20 -27.36
N CYS A 20 -6.37 18.04 -26.87
CA CYS A 20 -6.48 16.85 -27.71
C CYS A 20 -7.79 16.13 -27.38
N VAL A 21 -8.83 16.54 -28.11
CA VAL A 21 -10.00 15.69 -28.33
C VAL A 21 -9.58 14.64 -29.35
N PRO A 22 -9.78 13.34 -29.06
CA PRO A 22 -10.23 12.43 -30.09
C PRO A 22 -11.64 11.94 -29.77
N ALA A 23 -12.57 12.30 -30.65
CA ALA A 23 -13.83 11.61 -30.83
C ALA A 23 -13.55 10.40 -31.72
N ASP A 24 -13.53 9.20 -31.14
CA ASP A 24 -13.91 7.97 -31.84
C ASP A 24 -14.26 6.91 -30.78
N GLY A 25 -15.44 6.31 -30.95
CA GLY A 25 -16.02 5.37 -30.00
C GLY A 25 -15.19 4.09 -29.90
N ALA A 26 -14.84 3.71 -28.67
CA ALA A 26 -14.41 2.36 -28.35
C ALA A 26 -15.07 1.95 -27.04
N THR A 27 -15.94 0.95 -27.17
CA THR A 27 -16.43 0.02 -26.15
C THR A 27 -15.87 0.23 -24.74
N ALA A 28 -16.77 0.58 -23.81
CA ALA A 28 -16.60 0.34 -22.38
C ALA A 28 -16.57 -1.17 -22.11
N ASP A 29 -15.50 -1.82 -22.54
CA ASP A 29 -15.05 -3.08 -22.00
C ASP A 29 -14.10 -2.70 -20.85
N LYS A 30 -14.56 -2.87 -19.60
CA LYS A 30 -13.67 -2.93 -18.44
C LYS A 30 -12.84 -4.20 -18.60
N THR A 31 -11.89 -4.14 -19.53
CA THR A 31 -10.74 -5.01 -19.59
C THR A 31 -10.09 -4.94 -18.22
N ASP A 32 -9.94 -6.10 -17.58
CA ASP A 32 -9.08 -6.30 -16.42
C ASP A 32 -7.61 -6.03 -16.85
N THR A 33 -7.30 -4.75 -17.10
CA THR A 33 -5.95 -4.27 -17.33
C THR A 33 -5.20 -4.37 -16.02
N ALA A 34 -3.92 -4.76 -16.05
CA ALA A 34 -3.07 -4.91 -14.88
C ALA A 34 -3.08 -3.69 -13.93
N GLU A 35 -3.39 -2.50 -14.45
CA GLU A 35 -3.61 -1.25 -13.71
C GLU A 35 -4.81 -1.34 -12.74
N GLY A 36 -5.94 -1.93 -13.15
CA GLY A 36 -7.12 -2.09 -12.29
C GLY A 36 -6.95 -3.13 -11.16
N ARG A 37 -6.01 -4.08 -11.31
CA ARG A 37 -5.64 -5.01 -10.23
C ARG A 37 -4.70 -4.35 -9.22
N ALA A 38 -3.78 -3.52 -9.71
CA ALA A 38 -2.89 -2.73 -8.85
C ALA A 38 -3.71 -1.76 -8.00
N ASP A 39 -4.67 -1.05 -8.60
CA ASP A 39 -5.57 -0.11 -7.92
C ASP A 39 -6.31 -0.75 -6.73
N LYS A 40 -6.93 -1.92 -6.96
CA LYS A 40 -7.60 -2.70 -5.90
C LYS A 40 -6.65 -3.13 -4.77
N THR A 41 -5.39 -3.45 -5.09
CA THR A 41 -4.40 -3.83 -4.07
C THR A 41 -4.02 -2.64 -3.20
N TYR A 42 -3.84 -1.46 -3.80
CA TYR A 42 -3.55 -0.23 -3.06
C TYR A 42 -4.72 0.19 -2.16
N ASP A 43 -5.96 0.05 -2.63
CA ASP A 43 -7.15 0.31 -1.81
C ASP A 43 -7.24 -0.62 -0.59
N GLN A 44 -6.96 -1.91 -0.78
CA GLN A 44 -6.93 -2.89 0.31
C GLN A 44 -5.83 -2.57 1.34
N LEU A 45 -4.66 -2.13 0.87
CA LEU A 45 -3.58 -1.69 1.75
C LEU A 45 -3.97 -0.44 2.52
N LYS A 46 -4.61 0.54 1.87
CA LYS A 46 -5.09 1.76 2.51
C LYS A 46 -6.08 1.43 3.64
N LEU A 47 -7.03 0.53 3.38
CA LEU A 47 -7.98 0.07 4.40
C LEU A 47 -7.28 -0.54 5.61
N LEU A 48 -6.23 -1.33 5.40
CA LEU A 48 -5.45 -1.91 6.49
C LEU A 48 -4.74 -0.84 7.34
N LEU A 49 -4.19 0.20 6.68
CA LEU A 49 -3.58 1.34 7.36
C LEU A 49 -4.60 2.16 8.16
N ASP A 50 -5.79 2.37 7.60
CA ASP A 50 -6.87 3.11 8.26
C ASP A 50 -7.34 2.37 9.53
N ILE A 51 -7.49 1.05 9.47
CA ILE A 51 -7.82 0.21 10.65
C ILE A 51 -6.71 0.30 11.71
N LEU A 52 -5.44 0.23 11.29
CA LEU A 52 -4.31 0.32 12.21
C LEU A 52 -4.28 1.68 12.91
N ALA A 53 -4.46 2.77 12.17
CA ALA A 53 -4.50 4.13 12.71
C ALA A 53 -5.70 4.34 13.64
N TYR A 54 -6.88 3.86 13.24
CA TYR A 54 -8.08 3.91 14.07
C TYR A 54 -7.86 3.19 15.39
N THR A 55 -7.28 1.98 15.35
CA THR A 55 -7.03 1.19 16.55
C THR A 55 -6.06 1.91 17.49
N GLN A 56 -4.96 2.48 16.98
CA GLN A 56 -4.01 3.22 17.81
C GLN A 56 -4.62 4.45 18.49
N GLN A 57 -5.54 5.15 17.83
CA GLN A 57 -6.13 6.39 18.36
C GLN A 57 -7.30 6.15 19.31
N ASN A 58 -8.05 5.06 19.14
CA ASN A 58 -9.30 4.81 19.84
C ASN A 58 -9.21 3.71 20.90
N TYR A 59 -8.07 3.02 21.02
CA TYR A 59 -7.88 2.03 22.07
C TYR A 59 -7.52 2.70 23.39
N VAL A 60 -7.96 2.08 24.49
CA VAL A 60 -7.86 2.63 25.84
C VAL A 60 -6.44 2.55 26.43
N ASP A 61 -5.68 1.53 26.03
CA ASP A 61 -4.34 1.25 26.54
C ASP A 61 -3.25 1.51 25.50
N GLU A 62 -1.99 1.61 25.94
CA GLU A 62 -0.85 1.68 25.03
C GLU A 62 -0.72 0.38 24.22
N ILE A 63 -0.66 0.53 22.89
CA ILE A 63 -0.57 -0.60 21.97
C ILE A 63 0.85 -0.75 21.46
N ASP A 64 1.40 -1.96 21.53
CA ASP A 64 2.59 -2.34 20.78
C ASP A 64 2.23 -2.59 19.31
N THR A 65 2.52 -1.61 18.46
CA THR A 65 2.27 -1.67 17.02
C THR A 65 2.97 -2.85 16.34
N GLN A 66 4.18 -3.26 16.79
CA GLN A 66 4.86 -4.43 16.21
C GLN A 66 4.07 -5.70 16.50
N LYS A 67 3.65 -5.89 17.74
CA LYS A 67 2.84 -7.05 18.15
C LYS A 67 1.51 -7.10 17.40
N LEU A 68 0.87 -5.95 17.17
CA LEU A 68 -0.38 -5.86 16.43
C LEU A 68 -0.21 -6.27 14.96
N ILE A 69 0.86 -5.80 14.30
CA ILE A 69 1.17 -6.17 12.91
C ILE A 69 1.48 -7.67 12.80
N TYR A 70 2.27 -8.24 13.72
CA TYR A 70 2.57 -9.67 13.72
C TYR A 70 1.32 -10.53 13.94
N SER A 71 0.44 -10.09 14.85
CA SER A 71 -0.86 -10.75 15.09
C SER A 71 -1.77 -10.67 13.87
N ALA A 72 -1.79 -9.53 13.17
CA ALA A 72 -2.54 -9.36 11.93
C ALA A 72 -2.00 -10.28 10.82
N ALA A 73 -0.68 -10.38 10.66
CA ALA A 73 -0.04 -11.30 9.71
C ALA A 73 -0.41 -12.76 9.99
N SER A 74 -0.33 -13.21 11.24
CA SER A 74 -0.78 -14.54 11.63
C SER A 74 -2.28 -14.75 11.37
N GLY A 75 -3.09 -13.73 11.69
CA GLY A 75 -4.54 -13.73 11.44
C GLY A 75 -4.91 -13.86 9.97
N MET A 76 -4.15 -13.21 9.08
CA MET A 76 -4.32 -13.27 7.63
C MET A 76 -3.96 -14.63 7.04
N LEU A 77 -3.02 -15.38 7.64
CA LEU A 77 -2.58 -16.68 7.13
C LEU A 77 -3.52 -17.84 7.51
N ARG A 78 -4.20 -17.77 8.66
CA ARG A 78 -5.11 -18.82 9.14
C ARG A 78 -6.16 -19.29 8.12
N PRO A 79 -6.78 -18.41 7.31
CA PRO A 79 -7.78 -18.83 6.32
C PRO A 79 -7.16 -19.43 5.05
N LEU A 80 -5.87 -19.22 4.78
CA LEU A 80 -5.24 -19.71 3.56
C LEU A 80 -5.02 -21.23 3.62
N ASP A 81 -4.48 -21.71 4.74
CA ASP A 81 -4.18 -23.13 4.94
C ASP A 81 -3.91 -23.42 6.43
N PRO A 82 -4.43 -24.54 6.99
CA PRO A 82 -4.19 -24.95 8.37
C PRO A 82 -2.72 -25.04 8.82
N PHE A 83 -1.78 -25.25 7.89
CA PHE A 83 -0.35 -25.37 8.22
C PHE A 83 0.43 -24.08 8.02
N SER A 84 -0.16 -23.08 7.36
CA SER A 84 0.48 -21.79 7.13
C SER A 84 0.50 -20.96 8.40
N GLN A 85 1.70 -20.77 8.96
CA GLN A 85 1.92 -20.02 10.19
C GLN A 85 2.90 -18.87 9.96
N PHE A 86 2.57 -17.70 10.51
CA PHE A 86 3.48 -16.57 10.56
C PHE A 86 4.49 -16.78 11.68
N MET A 87 5.77 -16.55 11.40
CA MET A 87 6.83 -16.70 12.39
C MET A 87 7.47 -15.36 12.71
N GLU A 88 7.44 -14.99 13.98
CA GLU A 88 8.11 -13.76 14.43
C GLU A 88 9.63 -13.87 14.26
N PRO A 89 10.32 -12.78 13.88
CA PRO A 89 11.77 -12.78 13.69
C PRO A 89 12.57 -13.28 14.90
N ARG A 90 12.08 -13.03 16.12
CA ARG A 90 12.71 -13.54 17.36
C ARG A 90 12.70 -15.06 17.41
N ILE A 91 11.53 -15.67 17.22
CA ILE A 91 11.36 -17.13 17.25
C ILE A 91 12.15 -17.78 16.12
N PHE A 92 12.12 -17.18 14.93
CA PHE A 92 12.94 -17.64 13.81
C PHE A 92 14.44 -17.66 14.15
N ASN A 93 14.94 -16.59 14.78
CA ASN A 93 16.34 -16.52 15.19
C ASN A 93 16.68 -17.50 16.30
N GLU A 94 15.79 -17.72 17.27
CA GLU A 94 16.02 -18.68 18.35
C GLU A 94 16.13 -20.12 17.81
N MET A 95 15.18 -20.55 16.98
CA MET A 95 15.27 -21.86 16.34
C MET A 95 16.49 -22.00 15.43
N LYS A 96 16.87 -20.91 14.75
CA LYS A 96 18.10 -20.88 13.95
C LYS A 96 19.33 -21.10 14.84
N ILE A 97 19.41 -20.44 15.99
CA ILE A 97 20.53 -20.61 16.95
C ILE A 97 20.57 -22.04 17.49
N GLU A 98 19.42 -22.61 17.86
CA GLU A 98 19.32 -24.01 18.31
C GLU A 98 19.78 -24.99 17.22
N THR A 99 19.44 -24.73 15.97
CA THR A 99 19.81 -25.59 14.83
C THR A 99 21.27 -25.42 14.41
N GLU A 100 21.80 -24.19 14.48
CA GLU A 100 23.19 -23.88 14.13
C GLU A 100 24.19 -24.28 15.22
N GLY A 101 23.72 -24.60 16.44
CA GLY A 101 24.53 -25.16 17.52
C GLY A 101 25.70 -24.25 17.89
N LYS A 102 25.43 -23.18 18.63
CA LYS A 102 26.49 -22.44 19.35
C LYS A 102 26.65 -22.94 20.77
#